data_AF-A0A9E1PYU3-F1
#
_entry.id   AF-A0A9E1PYU3-F1
#
_cell.length_a   1.000
_cell.length_b   1.000
_cell.length_c   1.000
_cell.angle_alpha   90.00
_cell.angle_beta   90.00
_cell.angle_gamma   90.00
#
_symmetry.space_group_name_H-M   'P 1'
#
loop_
_entity.id
_entity.type
_entity.pdbx_description
1 polymer ?
#
loop_
_entity_poly.entity_id
_entity_poly.type
_entity_poly.pdbx_seq_one_letter_code
_entity_poly.pdbx_strand_id
1 'polypeptide(L)'
;MAHKTTHPIPDKAQVAVDFPDKFYMGSFARESKFEARTEDDGLFIKLSRSGAEKRAVEIHLHHYLLADILSAWADSLDEEPRMDKGHREELLEVLKRVEKAVRKTKPA
;
A
#
# COMPACT_ATOMS: atom_id res chain seq x y z
N MET A 1 4.22 -9.11 -20.44
CA MET A 1 3.15 -8.32 -19.79
C MET A 1 2.85 -8.94 -18.44
N ALA A 2 3.30 -8.34 -17.33
CA ALA A 2 2.92 -8.83 -16.00
C ALA A 2 1.40 -8.77 -15.83
N HIS A 3 0.79 -9.83 -15.30
CA HIS A 3 -0.65 -9.90 -15.09
C HIS A 3 -1.05 -8.83 -14.05
N LYS A 4 -1.93 -7.89 -14.43
CA LYS A 4 -2.50 -6.92 -13.49
C LYS A 4 -3.51 -7.64 -12.59
N THR A 5 -3.06 -8.06 -11.41
CA THR A 5 -3.93 -8.71 -10.43
C THR A 5 -4.55 -7.65 -9.53
N THR A 6 -5.86 -7.47 -9.64
CA THR A 6 -6.62 -6.58 -8.75
C THR A 6 -7.32 -7.38 -7.66
N HIS A 7 -7.30 -6.89 -6.43
CA HIS A 7 -7.88 -7.51 -5.25
C HIS A 7 -8.97 -6.61 -4.64
N PRO A 8 -10.01 -7.15 -3.98
CA PRO A 8 -10.96 -6.34 -3.24
C PRO A 8 -10.29 -5.66 -2.03
N ILE A 9 -10.72 -4.44 -1.69
CA ILE A 9 -10.28 -3.80 -0.43
C ILE A 9 -11.01 -4.47 0.74
N PRO A 10 -10.29 -4.94 1.78
CA PRO A 10 -10.90 -5.66 2.89
C PRO A 10 -11.74 -4.76 3.82
N ASP A 11 -11.31 -3.52 3.99
CA ASP A 11 -11.97 -2.54 4.87
C ASP A 11 -12.10 -1.17 4.19
N LYS A 12 -11.16 -0.25 4.46
CA LYS A 12 -11.19 1.11 3.94
C LYS A 12 -9.79 1.66 3.71
N ALA A 13 -9.66 2.51 2.71
CA ALA A 13 -8.53 3.42 2.52
C ALA A 13 -9.06 4.85 2.37
N GLN A 14 -8.39 5.82 2.97
CA GLN A 14 -8.64 7.24 2.74
C GLN A 14 -7.39 7.83 2.13
N VAL A 15 -7.59 8.69 1.14
CA VAL A 15 -6.52 9.33 0.38
C VAL A 15 -6.82 10.80 0.32
N ALA A 16 -5.83 11.61 0.69
CA ALA A 16 -5.86 13.05 0.56
C ALA A 16 -4.60 13.51 -0.17
N VAL A 17 -4.76 14.48 -1.07
CA VAL A 17 -3.67 15.18 -1.75
C VAL A 17 -3.94 16.66 -1.60
N ASP A 18 -3.03 17.35 -0.95
CA ASP A 18 -3.14 18.77 -0.63
C ASP A 18 -2.12 19.57 -1.45
N PHE A 19 -2.62 20.47 -2.28
CA PHE A 19 -1.84 21.45 -3.04
C PHE A 19 -2.21 22.85 -2.52
N PRO A 20 -1.34 23.86 -2.67
CA PRO A 20 -1.58 25.21 -2.14
C PRO A 20 -2.97 25.80 -2.42
N ASP A 21 -3.56 25.50 -3.58
CA ASP A 21 -4.88 25.99 -3.99
C ASP A 21 -5.92 24.88 -4.22
N LYS A 22 -5.57 23.61 -3.94
CA LYS A 22 -6.44 22.46 -4.27
C LYS A 22 -6.29 21.34 -3.25
N PHE A 23 -7.40 21.00 -2.62
CA PHE A 23 -7.50 19.83 -1.76
C PHE A 23 -8.35 18.74 -2.44
N TYR A 24 -7.75 17.57 -2.65
CA TYR A 24 -8.45 16.38 -3.12
C TYR A 24 -8.50 15.36 -2.00
N MET A 25 -9.70 14.90 -1.65
CA MET A 25 -9.87 13.84 -0.67
C MET A 25 -10.93 12.84 -1.10
N GLY A 26 -10.69 11.58 -0.84
CA GLY A 26 -11.64 10.51 -1.10
C GLY A 26 -11.35 9.27 -0.27
N SER A 27 -12.31 8.36 -0.26
CA SER A 27 -12.16 7.04 0.33
C SER A 27 -12.49 5.94 -0.65
N PHE A 28 -11.89 4.79 -0.42
CA PHE A 28 -12.14 3.53 -1.11
C PHE A 28 -12.54 2.50 -0.04
N ALA A 29 -13.67 1.82 -0.22
CA ALA A 29 -14.16 0.81 0.71
C ALA A 29 -14.34 -0.55 0.00
N ARG A 30 -15.11 -1.47 0.56
CA ARG A 30 -15.26 -2.87 0.08
C ARG A 30 -15.72 -3.02 -1.37
N GLU A 31 -16.38 -2.02 -1.95
CA GLU A 31 -16.76 -1.96 -3.36
C GLU A 31 -15.62 -1.54 -4.30
N SER A 32 -14.47 -1.18 -3.73
CA SER A 32 -13.25 -0.78 -4.43
C SER A 32 -12.24 -1.93 -4.51
N LYS A 33 -11.26 -1.76 -5.38
CA LYS A 33 -10.18 -2.72 -5.61
C LYS A 33 -8.83 -2.05 -5.43
N PHE A 34 -7.83 -2.84 -5.03
CA PHE A 34 -6.43 -2.44 -5.04
C PHE A 34 -5.58 -3.30 -5.99
N GLU A 35 -4.50 -2.73 -6.48
CA GLU A 35 -3.40 -3.42 -7.17
C GLU A 35 -2.11 -3.03 -6.46
N ALA A 36 -1.23 -4.01 -6.22
CA ALA A 36 0.10 -3.80 -5.70
C ALA A 36 1.08 -4.70 -6.46
N ARG A 37 2.13 -4.12 -7.02
CA ARG A 37 3.14 -4.86 -7.79
C ARG A 37 4.49 -4.15 -7.77
N THR A 38 5.56 -4.93 -7.91
CA THR A 38 6.88 -4.38 -8.22
C THR A 38 6.86 -3.76 -9.61
N GLU A 39 7.40 -2.55 -9.72
CA GLU A 39 7.78 -1.90 -10.97
C GLU A 39 9.30 -1.66 -10.94
N ASP A 40 9.89 -1.30 -12.08
CA ASP A 40 11.33 -1.30 -12.34
C ASP A 40 12.19 -0.79 -11.18
N ASP A 41 11.77 0.29 -10.54
CA ASP A 41 12.50 0.97 -9.47
C ASP A 41 11.74 1.03 -8.13
N GLY A 42 10.63 0.30 -7.96
CA GLY A 42 9.87 0.36 -6.71
C GLY A 42 8.56 -0.42 -6.63
N LEU A 43 7.65 0.13 -5.84
CA LEU A 43 6.31 -0.38 -5.59
C LEU A 43 5.28 0.52 -6.27
N PHE A 44 4.45 -0.09 -7.10
CA PHE A 44 3.22 0.50 -7.59
C PHE A 44 2.04 0.12 -6.70
N ILE A 45 1.22 1.10 -6.34
CA ILE A 45 -0.04 0.94 -5.65
C ILE A 45 -1.12 1.65 -6.45
N LYS A 46 -2.25 0.97 -6.68
CA LYS A 46 -3.44 1.59 -7.22
C LYS A 46 -4.66 1.23 -6.41
N LEU A 47 -5.48 2.22 -6.07
CA LEU A 47 -6.83 2.02 -5.56
C LEU A 47 -7.82 2.46 -6.64
N SER A 48 -8.89 1.71 -6.84
CA SER A 48 -9.87 2.01 -7.88
C SER A 48 -11.28 1.59 -7.49
N ARG A 49 -12.25 2.43 -7.84
CA ARG A 49 -13.68 2.15 -7.76
C ARG A 49 -14.28 2.30 -9.14
N SER A 50 -14.94 1.26 -9.63
CA SER A 50 -15.76 1.30 -10.84
C SER A 50 -17.22 1.63 -10.51
N GLY A 51 -17.97 2.12 -11.49
CA GLY A 51 -19.39 2.48 -11.34
C GLY A 51 -19.66 3.92 -11.73
N ALA A 52 -20.84 4.44 -11.34
CA ALA A 52 -21.28 5.79 -11.66
C ALA A 52 -20.32 6.87 -11.14
N GLU A 53 -19.77 6.66 -9.94
CA GLU A 53 -18.72 7.52 -9.37
C GLU A 53 -17.35 6.83 -9.46
N LYS A 54 -16.77 6.84 -10.66
CA LYS A 54 -15.43 6.30 -10.89
C LYS A 54 -14.39 7.11 -10.11
N ARG A 55 -13.55 6.42 -9.34
CA ARG A 55 -12.41 7.02 -8.61
C ARG A 55 -11.19 6.14 -8.77
N ALA A 56 -10.02 6.75 -8.87
CA ALA A 56 -8.76 6.03 -8.84
C ALA A 56 -7.66 6.91 -8.23
N VAL A 57 -6.74 6.29 -7.52
CA VAL A 57 -5.43 6.88 -7.18
C VAL A 57 -4.35 5.88 -7.53
N GLU A 58 -3.21 6.40 -7.99
CA GLU A 58 -2.01 5.65 -8.32
C GLU A 58 -0.83 6.30 -7.58
N ILE A 59 0.00 5.46 -6.95
CA ILE A 59 1.18 5.88 -6.18
C ILE A 59 2.34 4.99 -6.62
N HIS A 60 3.46 5.61 -6.96
CA HIS A 60 4.72 4.93 -7.26
C HIS A 60 5.72 5.34 -6.18
N LEU A 61 6.29 4.35 -5.48
CA LEU A 61 7.29 4.57 -4.43
C LEU A 61 8.58 3.87 -4.82
N HIS A 62 9.65 4.62 -5.03
CA HIS A 62 10.98 4.04 -5.22
C HIS A 62 11.41 3.20 -4.01
N HIS A 63 12.24 2.17 -4.23
CA HIS A 63 12.65 1.23 -3.18
C HIS A 63 13.24 1.91 -1.94
N TYR A 64 14.09 2.93 -2.09
CA TYR A 64 14.68 3.61 -0.94
C TYR A 64 13.69 4.47 -0.18
N LEU A 65 12.80 5.18 -0.87
CA LEU A 65 11.72 5.92 -0.21
C LEU A 65 10.78 4.96 0.54
N LEU A 66 10.43 3.82 -0.06
CA LEU A 66 9.62 2.81 0.60
C LEU A 66 10.31 2.26 1.85
N ALA A 67 11.62 1.99 1.78
CA ALA A 67 12.40 1.53 2.93
C ALA A 67 12.41 2.56 4.06
N ASP A 68 12.63 3.83 3.75
CA ASP A 68 12.63 4.90 4.75
C ASP A 68 11.25 5.10 5.39
N ILE A 69 10.17 5.03 4.61
CA ILE A 69 8.79 5.07 5.13
C ILE A 69 8.54 3.91 6.10
N LEU A 70 8.95 2.69 5.75
CA LEU A 70 8.79 1.52 6.61
C LEU A 70 9.64 1.64 7.88
N SER A 71 10.84 2.21 7.80
CA SER A 71 11.69 2.46 8.97
C SER A 71 11.05 3.49 9.91
N ALA A 72 10.61 4.63 9.37
CA ALA A 72 9.94 5.66 10.17
C ALA A 72 8.64 5.14 10.79
N TRP A 73 7.91 4.26 10.09
CA TRP A 73 6.74 3.61 10.67
C TRP A 73 7.11 2.65 11.81
N ALA A 74 8.21 1.90 11.70
CA ALA A 74 8.70 1.07 12.79
C ALA A 74 9.04 1.89 14.04
N ASP A 75 9.71 3.03 13.88
CA ASP A 75 10.01 3.95 14.98
C ASP A 75 8.71 4.45 15.65
N SER A 76 7.71 4.82 14.85
CA SER A 76 6.40 5.26 15.36
C SER A 76 5.64 4.14 16.11
N LEU A 77 5.77 2.88 15.68
CA LEU A 77 5.13 1.75 16.37
C LEU A 77 5.72 1.49 17.77
N ASP A 78 6.96 1.92 18.03
CA ASP A 78 7.58 1.80 19.35
C ASP A 78 7.07 2.86 20.34
N GLU A 79 6.56 3.99 19.82
CA GLU A 79 6.00 5.10 20.63
C GLU A 79 4.49 4.95 20.89
N GLU A 80 3.77 4.31 19.99
CA GLU A 80 2.31 4.20 20.03
C GLU A 80 1.81 3.03 20.91
N PRO A 81 0.54 3.07 21.39
CA PRO A 81 -0.07 1.93 22.05
C PRO A 81 0.02 0.67 21.20
N ARG A 82 0.22 -0.47 21.87
CA ARG A 82 0.35 -1.76 21.19
C ARG A 82 -0.85 -2.01 20.28
N MET A 83 -0.54 -2.23 19.01
CA MET A 83 -1.49 -2.70 18.01
C MET A 83 -2.27 -3.92 18.52
N ASP A 84 -3.55 -3.99 18.16
CA ASP A 84 -4.40 -5.15 18.45
C ASP A 84 -3.71 -6.45 18.00
N LYS A 85 -3.93 -7.51 18.79
CA LYS A 85 -3.25 -8.81 18.57
C LYS A 85 -3.51 -9.35 17.16
N GLY A 86 -4.76 -9.29 16.68
CA GLY A 86 -5.13 -9.82 15.36
C GLY A 86 -4.46 -9.05 14.23
N HIS A 87 -4.48 -7.71 14.29
CA HIS A 87 -3.80 -6.87 13.30
C HIS A 87 -2.28 -7.11 13.29
N ARG A 88 -1.67 -7.25 14.47
CA ARG A 88 -0.24 -7.50 14.60
C ARG A 88 0.16 -8.86 14.03
N GLU A 89 -0.61 -9.91 14.30
CA GLU A 89 -0.34 -11.26 13.79
C GLU A 89 -0.44 -11.32 12.26
N GLU A 90 -1.47 -10.69 11.67
CA GLU A 90 -1.62 -10.58 10.22
C GLU A 90 -0.44 -9.82 9.59
N LEU A 91 -0.07 -8.68 10.17
CA LEU A 91 1.04 -7.86 9.66
C LEU A 91 2.37 -8.60 9.72
N LEU A 92 2.67 -9.30 10.82
CA LEU A 92 3.89 -10.09 10.97
C LEU A 92 3.98 -11.21 9.92
N GLU A 93 2.86 -11.88 9.61
CA GLU A 93 2.85 -12.93 8.60
C GLU A 93 3.12 -12.37 7.20
N VAL A 94 2.52 -11.23 6.86
CA VAL A 94 2.76 -10.56 5.57
C VAL A 94 4.19 -10.03 5.47
N LEU A 95 4.75 -9.45 6.55
CA LEU A 95 6.15 -8.98 6.56
C LEU A 95 7.16 -10.11 6.32
N LYS A 96 6.95 -11.29 6.91
CA LYS A 96 7.78 -12.48 6.63
C LYS A 96 7.71 -12.88 5.16
N ARG A 97 6.53 -12.79 4.54
CA ARG A 97 6.36 -13.08 3.10
C ARG A 97 7.10 -12.06 2.24
N VAL A 98 7.05 -10.78 2.60
CA VAL A 98 7.80 -9.69 1.91
C VAL A 98 9.30 -9.91 2.06
N GLU A 99 9.79 -10.15 3.27
CA GLU A 99 11.21 -10.43 3.52
C GLU A 99 11.72 -11.61 2.67
N LYS A 100 10.96 -12.72 2.68
CA LYS A 100 11.28 -13.89 1.85
C LYS A 100 11.30 -13.57 0.37
N ALA A 101 10.43 -12.69 -0.11
CA ALA A 101 10.39 -12.28 -1.52
C ALA A 101 11.59 -11.40 -1.88
N VAL A 102 11.96 -10.44 -1.03
CA VAL A 102 13.13 -9.54 -1.23
C VAL A 102 14.44 -10.33 -1.24
N ARG A 103 14.57 -11.34 -0.36
CA ARG A 103 15.76 -12.20 -0.32
C ARG A 103 15.91 -13.10 -1.55
N LYS A 104 14.83 -13.36 -2.29
CA LYS A 104 14.91 -14.10 -3.55
C LYS A 104 15.47 -13.17 -4.62
N THR A 105 16.78 -13.21 -4.82
CA THR A 105 17.39 -12.67 -6.03
C THR A 105 16.93 -13.52 -7.21
N LYS A 106 15.92 -13.06 -7.95
CA LYS A 106 15.80 -13.49 -9.35
C LYS A 106 16.97 -12.83 -10.10
N PRO A 107 17.79 -13.58 -10.85
CA PRO A 107 18.71 -12.93 -11.78
C PRO A 107 17.89 -12.05 -12.73
N ALA A 108 18.42 -10.85 -12.99
CA ALA A 108 17.85 -9.87 -13.91
C ALA A 108 17.68 -10.45 -15.32
#